data_AF-A0A1M3NDW6-F1
#
_entry.id   AF-A0A1M3NDW6-F1
#
_cell.length_a   1.000
_cell.length_b   1.000
_cell.length_c   1.000
_cell.angle_alpha   90.00
_cell.angle_beta   90.00
_cell.angle_gamma   90.00
#
_symmetry.space_group_name_H-M   'P 1'
#
loop_
_entity.id
_entity.type
_entity.pdbx_description
1 polymer ?
#
loop_
_entity_poly.entity_id
_entity_poly.type
_entity_poly.pdbx_seq_one_letter_code
_entity_poly.pdbx_strand_id
1 'polypeptide(L)'
;MPVPPSGALRLTSADFDAFLEPTTAASRAGSTSSNSSPPRSFGGLGPSHGAAAQRRSLRERIEVWARTLSPRLAELGIAVEVVVPDEVEQHLSSGAPRAIAQRVVFVRDAYARSFVPRTEPELDPLRSHTYLALTIDSVHVAVSLEVCPEAEADVKNARARIADPTSLLELTSLLELMPDEFAIGVIGVPSFPRAQAASADDIRALLDDSQRNRRPLWMGWSVKREIALAHADEIDELLADALVALAHVYKLIAWAPDNDLIGATRRRAWRARHTTRLEERRERGREERRKRRKGVRKGPVRAEGSRREREDARRILSAADREAVLPPRTSKEEPRDVEPEGRLKAEPGVTRMVPPRRPILPTSLRARGAPAGSDIDPSLPVDKGAKVRVLAGPFANRLGVVEELVVKNRARVRLGLLVATIDTKDLAVSSDGARPMLASSHRRPRGARGR
;
A
#
# COMPACT_ATOMS: atom_id res chain seq x y z
N MET A 1 -17.97 35.95 -6.33
CA MET A 1 -17.53 34.78 -5.54
C MET A 1 -17.45 33.61 -6.51
N PRO A 2 -16.27 33.07 -6.84
CA PRO A 2 -16.18 31.87 -7.66
C PRO A 2 -16.87 30.72 -6.92
N VAL A 3 -17.76 30.01 -7.61
CA VAL A 3 -18.39 28.80 -7.10
C VAL A 3 -17.26 27.80 -6.80
N PRO A 4 -17.16 27.25 -5.58
CA PRO A 4 -16.15 26.23 -5.29
C PRO A 4 -16.30 25.10 -6.31
N PRO A 5 -15.19 24.55 -6.83
CA PRO A 5 -15.27 23.48 -7.82
C PRO A 5 -16.16 22.36 -7.28
N SER A 6 -17.13 21.96 -8.10
CA SER A 6 -18.06 20.86 -7.81
C SER A 6 -17.26 19.59 -7.50
N GLY A 7 -17.13 19.26 -6.21
CA GLY A 7 -16.28 18.15 -5.74
C GLY A 7 -15.97 18.12 -4.25
N ALA A 8 -16.30 19.18 -3.50
CA ALA A 8 -16.04 19.22 -2.06
C ALA A 8 -16.93 18.24 -1.27
N LEU A 9 -16.32 17.35 -0.50
CA LEU A 9 -17.01 16.43 0.39
C LEU A 9 -17.47 17.19 1.64
N ARG A 10 -18.57 17.93 1.52
CA ARG A 10 -19.13 18.67 2.64
C ARG A 10 -20.00 17.77 3.52
N LEU A 11 -19.48 17.42 4.69
CA LEU A 11 -20.17 16.56 5.64
C LEU A 11 -21.17 17.36 6.49
N THR A 12 -22.37 16.80 6.65
CA THR A 12 -23.46 17.39 7.43
C THR A 12 -23.88 16.47 8.57
N SER A 13 -24.57 16.99 9.59
CA SER A 13 -25.10 16.14 10.67
C SER A 13 -25.96 15.00 10.14
N ALA A 14 -26.79 15.29 9.13
CA ALA A 14 -27.66 14.31 8.49
C ALA A 14 -26.89 13.12 7.89
N ASP A 15 -25.67 13.34 7.41
CA ASP A 15 -24.82 12.26 6.87
C ASP A 15 -24.45 11.23 7.94
N PHE A 16 -24.10 11.68 9.15
CA PHE A 16 -23.81 10.79 10.28
C PHE A 16 -25.09 10.18 10.86
N ASP A 17 -26.16 10.98 10.98
CA ASP A 17 -27.44 10.55 11.53
C ASP A 17 -28.12 9.48 10.68
N ALA A 18 -27.81 9.43 9.37
CA ALA A 18 -28.33 8.42 8.46
C ALA A 18 -27.89 6.98 8.79
N PHE A 19 -26.91 6.81 9.68
CA PHE A 19 -26.43 5.51 10.18
C PHE A 19 -26.84 5.22 11.63
N LEU A 20 -27.51 6.15 12.33
CA LEU A 20 -28.06 5.87 13.66
C LEU A 20 -29.24 4.90 13.58
N GLU A 21 -29.45 4.10 14.61
CA GLU A 21 -30.64 3.24 14.66
C GLU A 21 -31.88 4.12 14.62
N PRO A 22 -32.84 3.88 13.71
CA PRO A 22 -34.17 4.40 13.92
C PRO A 22 -34.60 3.80 15.26
N THR A 23 -34.68 4.63 16.29
CA THR A 23 -35.13 4.20 17.61
C THR A 23 -36.56 3.71 17.42
N THR A 24 -36.73 2.42 17.15
CA THR A 24 -38.03 1.87 16.84
C THR A 24 -38.85 2.02 18.11
N ALA A 25 -39.90 2.83 18.02
CA ALA A 25 -40.78 3.13 19.15
C ALA A 25 -41.36 1.86 19.81
N ALA A 26 -41.25 0.70 19.13
CA ALA A 26 -41.54 -0.63 19.66
C ALA A 26 -40.76 -0.99 20.93
N SER A 27 -39.52 -0.51 21.14
CA SER A 27 -38.79 -0.77 22.40
C SER A 27 -39.31 0.06 23.58
N ARG A 28 -40.09 1.12 23.30
CA ARG A 28 -40.65 2.04 24.31
C ARG A 28 -42.07 1.65 24.76
N ALA A 29 -42.70 0.70 24.09
CA ALA A 29 -44.07 0.24 24.39
C ALA A 29 -44.14 -0.75 25.60
N GLY A 30 -43.02 -1.09 26.22
CA GLY A 30 -42.95 -2.07 27.31
C GLY A 30 -43.22 -1.55 28.73
N SER A 31 -43.40 -0.25 28.96
CA SER A 31 -43.65 0.27 30.31
C SER A 31 -44.88 1.19 30.39
N THR A 32 -45.79 0.80 31.29
CA THR A 32 -46.89 1.54 31.90
C THR A 32 -48.18 1.69 31.09
N SER A 33 -49.02 0.68 31.30
CA SER A 33 -50.48 0.79 31.44
C SER A 33 -50.97 2.17 31.94
N SER A 34 -51.54 2.96 31.03
CA SER A 34 -52.67 3.84 31.37
C SER A 34 -53.45 4.15 30.10
N ASN A 35 -54.75 3.86 30.15
CA ASN A 35 -55.73 4.09 29.09
C ASN A 35 -55.82 5.58 28.73
N SER A 36 -55.12 6.02 27.69
CA SER A 36 -55.50 7.24 26.97
C SER A 36 -55.23 7.03 25.48
N SER A 37 -56.29 7.09 24.68
CA SER A 37 -56.21 6.96 23.22
C SER A 37 -55.51 8.20 22.65
N PRO A 38 -54.35 8.08 21.99
CA PRO A 38 -53.75 9.24 21.36
C PRO A 38 -54.48 9.58 20.05
N PRO A 39 -54.58 10.88 19.70
CA PRO A 39 -55.17 11.31 18.44
C PRO A 39 -54.36 10.79 17.26
N ARG A 40 -55.04 10.21 16.27
CA ARG A 40 -54.47 9.73 15.00
C ARG A 40 -53.91 10.91 14.19
N SER A 41 -52.63 11.24 14.37
CA SER A 41 -51.92 12.14 13.45
C SER A 41 -51.54 11.38 12.18
N PHE A 42 -52.41 11.48 11.17
CA PHE A 42 -52.16 11.02 9.80
C PHE A 42 -51.09 11.92 9.14
N GLY A 43 -50.03 11.32 8.58
CA GLY A 43 -49.35 11.91 7.42
C GLY A 43 -47.86 12.27 7.53
N GLY A 44 -47.18 12.01 8.64
CA GLY A 44 -45.71 12.15 8.68
C GLY A 44 -45.04 10.97 7.99
N LEU A 45 -44.56 11.14 6.75
CA LEU A 45 -43.61 10.21 6.13
C LEU A 45 -42.53 9.88 7.16
N GLY A 46 -42.46 8.61 7.55
CA GLY A 46 -41.64 8.20 8.69
C GLY A 46 -40.16 8.56 8.50
N PRO A 47 -39.42 8.80 9.60
CA PRO A 47 -38.00 9.19 9.58
C PRO A 47 -37.09 8.22 8.81
N SER A 48 -37.52 6.99 8.53
CA SER A 48 -36.79 5.98 7.78
C SER A 48 -36.59 6.30 6.29
N HIS A 49 -37.54 6.96 5.63
CA HIS A 49 -37.39 7.31 4.21
C HIS A 49 -36.33 8.39 3.96
N GLY A 50 -36.12 9.26 4.94
CA GLY A 50 -35.08 10.29 4.89
C GLY A 50 -33.67 9.69 4.92
N ALA A 51 -33.42 8.72 5.79
CA ALA A 51 -32.08 8.14 5.98
C ALA A 51 -31.54 7.46 4.72
N ALA A 52 -32.35 6.64 4.03
CA ALA A 52 -31.92 5.97 2.80
C ALA A 52 -31.70 6.94 1.63
N ALA A 53 -32.49 8.01 1.53
CA ALA A 53 -32.25 9.08 0.56
C ALA A 53 -30.95 9.85 0.88
N GLN A 54 -30.72 10.13 2.16
CA GLN A 54 -29.50 10.79 2.62
C GLN A 54 -28.25 9.95 2.33
N ARG A 55 -28.27 8.64 2.60
CA ARG A 55 -27.13 7.73 2.30
C ARG A 55 -26.83 7.66 0.82
N ARG A 56 -27.84 7.63 -0.05
CA ARG A 56 -27.64 7.71 -1.51
C ARG A 56 -26.98 9.03 -1.93
N SER A 57 -27.46 10.15 -1.40
CA SER A 57 -26.85 11.46 -1.67
C SER A 57 -25.40 11.53 -1.15
N LEU A 58 -25.13 10.97 0.02
CA LEU A 58 -23.77 10.87 0.57
C LEU A 58 -22.86 9.99 -0.31
N ARG A 59 -23.37 8.83 -0.77
CA ARG A 59 -22.67 7.91 -1.68
C ARG A 59 -22.20 8.64 -2.95
N GLU A 60 -23.09 9.39 -3.58
CA GLU A 60 -22.78 10.18 -4.79
C GLU A 60 -21.69 11.23 -4.52
N ARG A 61 -21.79 11.98 -3.41
CA ARG A 61 -20.78 12.99 -3.04
C ARG A 61 -19.41 12.36 -2.77
N ILE A 62 -19.37 11.25 -2.05
CA ILE A 62 -18.13 10.50 -1.77
C ILE A 62 -17.51 10.00 -3.07
N GLU A 63 -18.31 9.47 -3.99
CA GLU A 63 -17.82 8.97 -5.28
C GLU A 63 -17.18 10.09 -6.11
N VAL A 64 -17.85 11.24 -6.20
CA VAL A 64 -17.33 12.43 -6.90
C VAL A 64 -16.01 12.89 -6.27
N TRP A 65 -15.97 13.02 -4.94
CA TRP A 65 -14.75 13.37 -4.22
C TRP A 65 -13.61 12.37 -4.49
N ALA A 66 -13.88 11.07 -4.42
CA ALA A 66 -12.89 10.03 -4.65
C ALA A 66 -12.29 10.08 -6.06
N ARG A 67 -13.10 10.37 -7.08
CA ARG A 67 -12.63 10.54 -8.47
C ARG A 67 -11.67 11.73 -8.62
N THR A 68 -11.74 12.75 -7.78
CA THR A 68 -10.77 13.86 -7.79
C THR A 68 -9.37 13.44 -7.31
N LEU A 69 -9.27 12.33 -6.56
CA LEU A 69 -8.00 11.80 -6.06
C LEU A 69 -7.27 10.92 -7.06
N SER A 70 -7.95 10.37 -8.07
CA SER A 70 -7.33 9.46 -9.04
C SER A 70 -6.11 10.07 -9.75
N PRO A 71 -6.12 11.34 -10.22
CA PRO A 71 -4.92 11.99 -10.78
C PRO A 71 -3.77 12.09 -9.77
N ARG A 72 -4.06 12.48 -8.52
CA ARG A 72 -3.05 12.60 -7.45
C ARG A 72 -2.39 11.25 -7.14
N LEU A 73 -3.17 10.17 -7.13
CA LEU A 73 -2.66 8.80 -6.93
C LEU A 73 -1.86 8.32 -8.15
N ALA A 74 -2.29 8.67 -9.36
CA ALA A 74 -1.57 8.34 -10.59
C ALA A 74 -0.19 9.03 -10.67
N GLU A 75 -0.05 10.27 -10.17
CA GLU A 75 1.24 10.97 -10.04
C GLU A 75 2.25 10.20 -9.16
N LEU A 76 1.76 9.43 -8.18
CA LEU A 76 2.59 8.55 -7.35
C LEU A 76 2.91 7.20 -8.03
N GLY A 77 2.41 7.00 -9.26
CA GLY A 77 2.50 5.74 -9.99
C GLY A 77 1.51 4.68 -9.53
N ILE A 78 0.40 5.08 -8.88
CA ILE A 78 -0.61 4.17 -8.34
C ILE A 78 -1.86 4.28 -9.21
N ALA A 79 -2.06 3.30 -10.10
CA ALA A 79 -3.28 3.19 -10.88
C ALA A 79 -4.38 2.53 -10.04
N VAL A 80 -5.43 3.30 -9.74
CA VAL A 80 -6.55 2.84 -8.90
C VAL A 80 -7.87 2.89 -9.65
N GLU A 81 -8.75 1.96 -9.31
CA GLU A 81 -10.16 1.97 -9.62
C GLU A 81 -10.93 2.36 -8.35
N VAL A 82 -11.84 3.32 -8.49
CA VAL A 82 -12.71 3.76 -7.40
C VAL A 82 -13.94 2.86 -7.37
N VAL A 83 -14.10 2.11 -6.29
CA VAL A 83 -15.24 1.23 -6.05
C VAL A 83 -16.00 1.75 -4.85
N VAL A 84 -17.29 1.98 -5.02
CA VAL A 84 -18.20 2.37 -3.95
C VAL A 84 -19.05 1.16 -3.64
N PRO A 85 -18.61 0.29 -2.70
CA PRO A 85 -19.40 -0.88 -2.33
C PRO A 85 -20.78 -0.44 -1.85
N ASP A 86 -21.73 -1.36 -1.95
CA ASP A 86 -23.00 -1.18 -1.27
C ASP A 86 -22.80 -1.05 0.24
N GLU A 87 -23.83 -0.57 0.93
CA GLU A 87 -23.77 -0.19 2.35
C GLU A 87 -23.04 -1.26 3.17
N VAL A 88 -22.19 -0.83 4.13
CA VAL A 88 -21.50 -1.80 4.99
C VAL A 88 -22.54 -2.41 5.91
N GLU A 89 -22.95 -3.63 5.59
CA GLU A 89 -23.95 -4.35 6.35
C GLU A 89 -23.32 -5.08 7.53
N GLN A 90 -23.81 -4.79 8.73
CA GLN A 90 -23.59 -5.63 9.89
C GLN A 90 -24.79 -6.57 10.05
N HIS A 91 -24.55 -7.87 9.93
CA HIS A 91 -25.55 -8.88 10.32
C HIS A 91 -25.60 -8.95 11.85
N LEU A 92 -26.55 -8.22 12.44
CA LEU A 92 -26.89 -8.37 13.85
C LEU A 92 -27.71 -9.65 14.03
N SER A 93 -27.59 -10.30 15.19
CA SER A 93 -28.35 -11.52 15.52
C SER A 93 -29.89 -11.33 15.45
N SER A 94 -30.36 -10.09 15.34
CA SER A 94 -31.77 -9.70 15.17
C SER A 94 -32.31 -9.82 13.74
N GLY A 95 -31.50 -10.25 12.76
CA GLY A 95 -32.00 -10.85 11.51
C GLY A 95 -32.15 -9.95 10.29
N ALA A 96 -32.04 -8.61 10.41
CA ALA A 96 -31.99 -7.71 9.26
C ALA A 96 -30.59 -7.09 9.11
N PRO A 97 -29.99 -7.11 7.91
CA PRO A 97 -28.72 -6.42 7.69
C PRO A 97 -28.88 -4.92 7.94
N ARG A 98 -27.93 -4.33 8.67
CA ARG A 98 -27.93 -2.91 8.99
C ARG A 98 -26.75 -2.22 8.34
N ALA A 99 -27.03 -1.18 7.57
CA ALA A 99 -26.01 -0.24 7.12
C ALA A 99 -25.43 0.55 8.29
N ILE A 100 -24.19 0.25 8.65
CA ILE A 100 -23.47 0.92 9.75
C ILE A 100 -22.54 2.02 9.24
N ALA A 101 -22.16 1.97 7.97
CA ALA A 101 -21.26 2.94 7.34
C ALA A 101 -21.45 3.00 5.82
N GLN A 102 -21.07 4.13 5.22
CA GLN A 102 -20.81 4.26 3.80
C GLN A 102 -19.30 4.29 3.56
N ARG A 103 -18.85 3.58 2.54
CA ARG A 103 -17.42 3.50 2.18
C ARG A 103 -17.20 3.79 0.71
N VAL A 104 -16.00 4.25 0.41
CA VAL A 104 -15.40 4.19 -0.93
C VAL A 104 -14.02 3.59 -0.81
N VAL A 105 -13.67 2.74 -1.77
CA VAL A 105 -12.45 1.95 -1.78
C VAL A 105 -11.67 2.27 -3.06
N PHE A 106 -10.38 2.49 -2.92
CA PHE A 106 -9.43 2.64 -4.01
C PHE A 106 -8.67 1.33 -4.13
N VAL A 107 -9.12 0.47 -5.05
CA VAL A 107 -8.46 -0.78 -5.36
C VAL A 107 -7.52 -0.59 -6.55
N ARG A 108 -6.53 -1.46 -6.71
CA ARG A 108 -5.72 -1.48 -7.94
C ARG A 108 -6.62 -1.60 -9.15
N ASP A 109 -6.26 -1.00 -10.28
CA ASP A 109 -7.00 -1.19 -11.52
C ASP A 109 -7.04 -2.67 -11.97
N ALA A 110 -8.03 -3.01 -12.82
CA ALA A 110 -8.23 -4.37 -13.29
C ALA A 110 -6.99 -4.98 -13.97
N TYR A 111 -6.20 -4.15 -14.65
CA TYR A 111 -4.97 -4.57 -15.32
C TYR A 111 -3.91 -5.02 -14.30
N ALA A 112 -3.60 -4.19 -13.30
CA ALA A 112 -2.66 -4.51 -12.25
C ALA A 112 -3.12 -5.73 -11.42
N ARG A 113 -4.43 -5.87 -11.17
CA ARG A 113 -5.01 -7.05 -10.49
C ARG A 113 -4.77 -8.36 -11.25
N SER A 114 -4.69 -8.32 -12.58
CA SER A 114 -4.49 -9.54 -13.40
C SER A 114 -3.11 -10.19 -13.20
N PHE A 115 -2.13 -9.43 -12.72
CA PHE A 115 -0.79 -9.95 -12.43
C PHE A 115 -0.66 -10.55 -11.04
N VAL A 116 -1.62 -10.27 -10.14
CA VAL A 116 -1.55 -10.75 -8.76
C VAL A 116 -1.69 -12.26 -8.75
N PRO A 117 -0.72 -13.02 -8.18
CA PRO A 117 -0.83 -14.47 -8.09
C PRO A 117 -2.07 -14.85 -7.27
N ARG A 118 -3.11 -15.38 -7.93
CA ARG A 118 -4.33 -15.86 -7.27
C ARG A 118 -4.10 -17.26 -6.72
N THR A 119 -4.36 -17.44 -5.43
CA THR A 119 -4.38 -18.76 -4.81
C THR A 119 -5.75 -19.43 -4.92
N GLU A 120 -6.84 -18.65 -4.96
CA GLU A 120 -8.21 -19.14 -5.12
C GLU A 120 -9.00 -18.26 -6.10
N PRO A 121 -9.77 -18.85 -7.04
CA PRO A 121 -10.47 -18.10 -8.09
C PRO A 121 -11.79 -17.44 -7.65
N GLU A 122 -12.29 -17.71 -6.43
CA GLU A 122 -13.68 -17.41 -6.03
C GLU A 122 -13.81 -16.27 -4.98
N LEU A 123 -12.70 -15.69 -4.53
CA LEU A 123 -12.74 -14.60 -3.55
C LEU A 123 -13.18 -13.28 -4.18
N ASP A 124 -13.94 -12.50 -3.41
CA ASP A 124 -14.29 -11.12 -3.72
C ASP A 124 -13.01 -10.34 -4.08
N PRO A 125 -12.94 -9.70 -5.27
CA PRO A 125 -11.80 -8.89 -5.69
C PRO A 125 -11.41 -7.83 -4.66
N LEU A 126 -12.35 -7.31 -3.88
CA LEU A 126 -12.08 -6.32 -2.83
C LEU A 126 -11.30 -6.91 -1.64
N ARG A 127 -11.50 -8.19 -1.31
CA ARG A 127 -10.81 -8.88 -0.21
C ARG A 127 -9.47 -9.48 -0.60
N SER A 128 -9.28 -9.69 -1.89
CA SER A 128 -8.07 -10.32 -2.45
C SER A 128 -6.87 -9.38 -2.49
N HIS A 129 -7.06 -8.09 -2.16
CA HIS A 129 -6.04 -7.06 -2.29
C HIS A 129 -6.02 -6.11 -1.10
N THR A 130 -4.85 -5.54 -0.83
CA THR A 130 -4.72 -4.31 -0.06
C THR A 130 -5.38 -3.16 -0.82
N TYR A 131 -6.07 -2.27 -0.10
CA TYR A 131 -6.73 -1.10 -0.66
C TYR A 131 -6.63 0.12 0.26
N LEU A 132 -6.87 1.30 -0.31
CA LEU A 132 -7.14 2.51 0.46
C LEU A 132 -8.65 2.70 0.56
N ALA A 133 -9.14 3.31 1.64
CA ALA A 133 -10.56 3.56 1.81
C ALA A 133 -10.84 4.89 2.52
N LEU A 134 -12.02 5.44 2.25
CA LEU A 134 -12.69 6.40 3.12
C LEU A 134 -13.95 5.71 3.68
N THR A 135 -14.15 5.83 4.99
CA THR A 135 -15.29 5.26 5.72
C THR A 135 -15.98 6.37 6.50
N ILE A 136 -17.30 6.47 6.39
CA ILE A 136 -18.14 7.39 7.16
C ILE A 136 -19.20 6.57 7.88
N ASP A 137 -19.23 6.66 9.20
CA ASP A 137 -20.26 6.04 10.04
C ASP A 137 -21.00 7.09 10.88
N SER A 138 -21.73 6.68 11.92
CA SER A 138 -22.48 7.60 12.78
C SER A 138 -21.62 8.40 13.75
N VAL A 139 -20.37 7.98 13.98
CA VAL A 139 -19.48 8.47 15.04
C VAL A 139 -18.28 9.22 14.47
N HIS A 140 -17.79 8.83 13.31
CA HIS A 140 -16.54 9.34 12.75
C HIS A 140 -16.46 9.20 11.23
N VAL A 141 -15.50 9.93 10.66
CA VAL A 141 -15.00 9.74 9.29
C VAL A 141 -13.55 9.31 9.37
N ALA A 142 -13.15 8.30 8.59
CA ALA A 142 -11.79 7.80 8.58
C ALA A 142 -11.28 7.55 7.17
N VAL A 143 -9.99 7.82 6.95
CA VAL A 143 -9.24 7.31 5.79
C VAL A 143 -8.28 6.23 6.26
N SER A 144 -8.18 5.15 5.49
CA SER A 144 -7.42 3.97 5.89
C SER A 144 -6.71 3.27 4.73
N LEU A 145 -5.61 2.62 5.07
CA LEU A 145 -4.95 1.56 4.34
C LEU A 145 -5.33 0.24 5.04
N GLU A 146 -5.95 -0.67 4.30
CA GLU A 146 -6.39 -1.96 4.84
C GLU A 146 -5.73 -3.11 4.10
N VAL A 147 -5.10 -4.01 4.87
CA VAL A 147 -4.52 -5.26 4.36
C VAL A 147 -5.42 -6.40 4.82
N CYS A 148 -6.25 -6.89 3.91
CA CYS A 148 -7.11 -8.04 4.18
C CYS A 148 -6.27 -9.31 4.40
N PRO A 149 -6.66 -10.19 5.34
CA PRO A 149 -5.95 -11.44 5.59
C PRO A 149 -6.05 -12.42 4.39
N GLU A 150 -7.06 -12.28 3.55
CA GLU A 150 -7.24 -13.03 2.30
C GLU A 150 -6.36 -12.52 1.15
N ALA A 151 -5.77 -11.31 1.28
CA ALA A 151 -4.86 -10.74 0.29
C ALA A 151 -3.46 -11.39 0.38
N GLU A 152 -3.38 -12.69 0.13
CA GLU A 152 -2.19 -13.51 0.36
C GLU A 152 -0.91 -12.95 -0.27
N ALA A 153 -1.01 -12.46 -1.50
CA ALA A 153 0.13 -11.88 -2.21
C ALA A 153 0.64 -10.61 -1.49
N ASP A 154 -0.26 -9.74 -1.06
CA ASP A 154 0.10 -8.51 -0.36
C ASP A 154 0.66 -8.81 1.03
N VAL A 155 0.07 -9.74 1.77
CA VAL A 155 0.58 -10.14 3.09
C VAL A 155 1.96 -10.79 2.98
N LYS A 156 2.18 -11.68 2.00
CA LYS A 156 3.50 -12.29 1.77
C LYS A 156 4.53 -11.23 1.35
N ASN A 157 4.13 -10.25 0.54
CA ASN A 157 4.98 -9.14 0.14
C ASN A 157 5.37 -8.25 1.33
N ALA A 158 4.40 -7.89 2.17
CA ALA A 158 4.61 -7.14 3.41
C ALA A 158 5.58 -7.86 4.36
N ARG A 159 5.38 -9.17 4.56
CA ARG A 159 6.29 -10.00 5.37
C ARG A 159 7.70 -10.05 4.79
N ALA A 160 7.84 -10.21 3.48
CA ALA A 160 9.14 -10.20 2.81
C ALA A 160 9.85 -8.84 2.97
N ARG A 161 9.11 -7.73 2.89
CA ARG A 161 9.62 -6.37 3.16
C ARG A 161 10.12 -6.22 4.58
N ILE A 162 9.35 -6.69 5.56
CA ILE A 162 9.70 -6.62 6.97
C ILE A 162 10.89 -7.55 7.31
N ALA A 163 11.10 -8.63 6.56
CA ALA A 163 12.24 -9.52 6.74
C ALA A 163 13.56 -8.98 6.15
N ASP A 164 13.50 -8.07 5.18
CA ASP A 164 14.65 -7.45 4.54
C ASP A 164 15.01 -6.12 5.24
N PRO A 165 16.18 -5.99 5.90
CA PRO A 165 16.49 -4.81 6.72
C PRO A 165 16.45 -3.47 5.96
N THR A 166 16.86 -3.47 4.69
CA THR A 166 16.85 -2.27 3.85
C THR A 166 15.42 -1.85 3.51
N SER A 167 14.58 -2.81 3.11
CA SER A 167 13.17 -2.55 2.77
C SER A 167 12.33 -2.22 4.01
N LEU A 168 12.69 -2.76 5.17
CA LEU A 168 12.11 -2.43 6.47
C LEU A 168 12.45 -0.99 6.88
N LEU A 169 13.71 -0.57 6.73
CA LEU A 169 14.13 0.79 7.05
C LEU A 169 13.35 1.83 6.22
N GLU A 170 13.14 1.55 4.93
CA GLU A 170 12.31 2.41 4.07
C GLU A 170 10.88 2.53 4.60
N LEU A 171 10.27 1.41 5.02
CA LEU A 171 8.92 1.40 5.59
C LEU A 171 8.87 2.17 6.91
N THR A 172 9.78 1.93 7.85
CA THR A 172 9.78 2.60 9.16
C THR A 172 10.08 4.09 9.03
N SER A 173 11.00 4.48 8.15
CA SER A 173 11.26 5.91 7.87
C SER A 173 10.04 6.62 7.29
N LEU A 174 9.22 5.93 6.51
CA LEU A 174 7.98 6.49 5.99
C LEU A 174 6.93 6.62 7.11
N LEU A 175 6.80 5.61 7.99
CA LEU A 175 5.91 5.68 9.14
C LEU A 175 6.29 6.79 10.13
N GLU A 176 7.59 7.03 10.33
CA GLU A 176 8.10 8.15 11.13
C GLU A 176 7.71 9.53 10.58
N LEU A 177 7.46 9.63 9.27
CA LEU A 177 7.03 10.87 8.60
C LEU A 177 5.50 11.03 8.53
N MET A 178 4.74 9.99 8.87
CA MET A 178 3.27 10.09 8.92
C MET A 178 2.86 11.11 9.99
N PRO A 179 1.70 11.79 9.87
CA PRO A 179 1.20 12.65 10.94
C PRO A 179 0.92 11.91 12.26
N ASP A 180 1.01 12.61 13.39
CA ASP A 180 0.84 12.07 14.74
C ASP A 180 -0.53 11.43 14.97
N GLU A 181 -1.54 11.87 14.21
CA GLU A 181 -2.92 11.40 14.30
C GLU A 181 -3.14 10.03 13.63
N PHE A 182 -2.15 9.53 12.89
CA PHE A 182 -2.22 8.22 12.27
C PHE A 182 -1.97 7.12 13.28
N ALA A 183 -2.80 6.08 13.19
CA ALA A 183 -2.72 4.91 14.04
C ALA A 183 -2.63 3.63 13.19
N ILE A 184 -2.11 2.56 13.77
CA ILE A 184 -2.01 1.23 13.15
C ILE A 184 -2.56 0.19 14.13
N GLY A 185 -3.31 -0.80 13.63
CA GLY A 185 -3.89 -1.85 14.46
C GLY A 185 -4.73 -2.84 13.67
N VAL A 186 -5.35 -3.80 14.33
CA VAL A 186 -6.26 -4.76 13.70
C VAL A 186 -7.71 -4.32 13.93
N ILE A 187 -8.54 -4.30 12.89
CA ILE A 187 -9.94 -3.86 13.02
C ILE A 187 -10.66 -4.70 14.09
N GLY A 188 -11.41 -4.02 14.97
CA GLY A 188 -12.13 -4.67 16.07
C GLY A 188 -11.28 -4.98 17.32
N VAL A 189 -10.04 -4.50 17.38
CA VAL A 189 -9.21 -4.44 18.59
C VAL A 189 -9.24 -3.01 19.12
N PRO A 190 -9.40 -2.77 20.44
CA PRO A 190 -9.60 -1.42 20.98
C PRO A 190 -8.34 -0.55 21.01
N SER A 191 -7.15 -1.12 20.80
CA SER A 191 -5.88 -0.40 20.88
C SER A 191 -5.28 -0.20 19.49
N PHE A 192 -5.08 1.06 19.13
CA PHE A 192 -4.36 1.46 17.91
C PHE A 192 -3.17 2.34 18.32
N PRO A 193 -1.96 1.78 18.46
CA PRO A 193 -0.76 2.60 18.65
C PRO A 193 -0.58 3.60 17.50
N ARG A 194 0.14 4.71 17.78
CA ARG A 194 0.51 5.68 16.74
C ARG A 194 1.38 5.01 15.70
N ALA A 195 1.11 5.27 14.42
CA ALA A 195 1.83 4.67 13.30
C ALA A 195 3.33 4.99 13.34
N GLN A 196 3.69 6.23 13.71
CA GLN A 196 5.08 6.67 13.88
C GLN A 196 5.89 5.88 14.92
N ALA A 197 5.21 5.36 15.95
CA ALA A 197 5.84 4.65 17.06
C ALA A 197 5.91 3.13 16.82
N ALA A 198 5.35 2.63 15.71
CA ALA A 198 5.28 1.21 15.42
C ALA A 198 6.67 0.66 15.07
N SER A 199 7.17 -0.24 15.92
CA SER A 199 8.42 -0.95 15.63
C SER A 199 8.21 -2.04 14.58
N ALA A 200 9.31 -2.57 14.05
CA ALA A 200 9.26 -3.71 13.13
C ALA A 200 8.56 -4.94 13.73
N ASP A 201 8.80 -5.20 15.03
CA ASP A 201 8.19 -6.34 15.73
C ASP A 201 6.69 -6.10 15.96
N ASP A 202 6.28 -4.86 16.23
CA ASP A 202 4.86 -4.51 16.33
C ASP A 202 4.13 -4.77 15.01
N ILE A 203 4.70 -4.33 13.89
CA ILE A 203 4.10 -4.54 12.56
C ILE A 203 4.01 -6.04 12.24
N ARG A 204 5.04 -6.84 12.57
CA ARG A 204 4.99 -8.31 12.43
C ARG A 204 3.86 -8.90 13.27
N ALA A 205 3.78 -8.53 14.54
CA ALA A 205 2.78 -9.03 15.47
C ALA A 205 1.35 -8.68 15.03
N LEU A 206 1.13 -7.46 14.54
CA LEU A 206 -0.16 -7.01 14.01
C LEU A 206 -0.55 -7.76 12.72
N LEU A 207 0.39 -8.05 11.82
CA LEU A 207 0.14 -8.90 10.64
C LEU A 207 -0.17 -10.35 11.03
N ASP A 208 0.54 -10.90 12.01
CA ASP A 208 0.26 -12.24 12.54
C ASP A 208 -1.13 -12.30 13.20
N ASP A 209 -1.50 -11.27 13.96
CA ASP A 209 -2.81 -11.16 14.60
C ASP A 209 -3.95 -11.01 13.57
N SER A 210 -3.76 -10.15 12.57
CA SER A 210 -4.67 -9.99 11.43
C SER A 210 -4.96 -11.32 10.73
N GLN A 211 -3.92 -12.09 10.42
CA GLN A 211 -4.08 -13.40 9.77
C GLN A 211 -4.73 -14.44 10.68
N ARG A 212 -4.37 -14.48 11.96
CA ARG A 212 -4.94 -15.43 12.95
C ARG A 212 -6.41 -15.18 13.19
N ASN A 213 -6.81 -13.92 13.34
CA ASN A 213 -8.19 -13.54 13.66
C ASN A 213 -9.08 -13.34 12.42
N ARG A 214 -8.51 -13.46 11.21
CA ARG A 214 -9.19 -13.16 9.94
C ARG A 214 -9.81 -11.76 9.95
N ARG A 215 -9.05 -10.78 10.44
CA ARG A 215 -9.45 -9.36 10.47
C ARG A 215 -8.44 -8.51 9.71
N PRO A 216 -8.84 -7.48 8.95
CA PRO A 216 -7.90 -6.63 8.24
C PRO A 216 -6.94 -5.91 9.21
N LEU A 217 -5.67 -5.86 8.82
CA LEU A 217 -4.74 -4.87 9.39
C LEU A 217 -5.16 -3.50 8.86
N TRP A 218 -5.29 -2.53 9.74
CA TRP A 218 -5.73 -1.18 9.46
C TRP A 218 -4.64 -0.18 9.85
N MET A 219 -4.44 0.81 9.00
CA MET A 219 -3.60 1.97 9.27
C MET A 219 -4.31 3.20 8.74
N GLY A 220 -4.49 4.23 9.54
CA GLY A 220 -5.28 5.37 9.08
C GLY A 220 -5.43 6.49 10.08
N TRP A 221 -6.26 7.44 9.69
CA TRP A 221 -6.65 8.58 10.50
C TRP A 221 -8.17 8.58 10.65
N SER A 222 -8.65 8.76 11.89
CA SER A 222 -10.07 8.80 12.24
C SER A 222 -10.39 10.13 12.92
N VAL A 223 -11.42 10.81 12.39
CA VAL A 223 -11.89 12.11 12.86
C VAL A 223 -13.30 11.95 13.41
N LYS A 224 -13.46 12.26 14.70
CA LYS A 224 -14.77 12.24 15.36
C LYS A 224 -15.75 13.18 14.67
N ARG A 225 -17.02 12.79 14.66
CA ARG A 225 -18.15 13.54 14.08
C ARG A 225 -18.14 15.02 14.45
N GLU A 226 -18.00 15.34 15.73
CA GLU A 226 -18.02 16.74 16.21
C GLU A 226 -16.93 17.59 15.55
N ILE A 227 -15.72 17.03 15.42
CA ILE A 227 -14.58 17.70 14.78
C ILE A 227 -14.81 17.78 13.27
N ALA A 228 -15.26 16.70 12.64
CA ALA A 228 -15.56 16.69 11.21
C ALA A 228 -16.62 17.73 10.83
N LEU A 229 -17.64 17.91 11.67
CA LEU A 229 -18.67 18.93 11.49
C LEU A 229 -18.16 20.35 11.75
N ALA A 230 -17.31 20.54 12.76
CA ALA A 230 -16.69 21.84 13.05
C ALA A 230 -15.74 22.31 11.94
N HIS A 231 -15.15 21.36 11.20
CA HIS A 231 -14.21 21.61 10.10
C HIS A 231 -14.77 21.20 8.73
N ALA A 232 -16.10 21.19 8.56
CA ALA A 232 -16.75 20.64 7.37
C ALA A 232 -16.35 21.33 6.05
N ASP A 233 -15.85 22.57 6.11
CA ASP A 233 -15.42 23.34 4.93
C ASP A 233 -13.95 23.06 4.51
N GLU A 234 -13.17 22.36 5.35
CA GLU A 234 -11.75 22.04 5.09
C GLU A 234 -11.43 20.53 5.17
N ILE A 235 -12.33 19.73 5.76
CA ILE A 235 -12.08 18.33 6.10
C ILE A 235 -11.85 17.45 4.86
N ASP A 236 -12.48 17.76 3.74
CA ASP A 236 -12.37 17.00 2.49
C ASP A 236 -10.95 17.04 1.91
N GLU A 237 -10.32 18.22 1.94
CA GLU A 237 -8.94 18.43 1.54
C GLU A 237 -7.96 17.77 2.51
N LEU A 238 -8.24 17.82 3.82
CA LEU A 238 -7.42 17.14 4.82
C LEU A 238 -7.50 15.60 4.68
N LEU A 239 -8.68 15.05 4.45
CA LEU A 239 -8.87 13.61 4.19
C LEU A 239 -8.18 13.18 2.90
N ALA A 240 -8.23 14.03 1.87
CA ALA A 240 -7.55 13.79 0.60
C ALA A 240 -6.03 13.68 0.79
N ASP A 241 -5.42 14.62 1.53
CA ASP A 241 -4.00 14.60 1.83
C ASP A 241 -3.59 13.42 2.70
N ALA A 242 -4.40 13.11 3.70
CA ALA A 242 -4.21 11.95 4.56
C ALA A 242 -4.21 10.63 3.74
N LEU A 243 -5.11 10.51 2.75
CA LEU A 243 -5.14 9.37 1.85
C LEU A 243 -3.92 9.31 0.93
N VAL A 244 -3.45 10.45 0.42
CA VAL A 244 -2.20 10.55 -0.36
C VAL A 244 -0.97 10.17 0.48
N ALA A 245 -0.93 10.53 1.76
CA ALA A 245 0.12 10.07 2.67
C ALA A 245 0.10 8.53 2.81
N LEU A 246 -1.08 7.94 3.04
CA LEU A 246 -1.26 6.48 3.09
C LEU A 246 -0.88 5.79 1.77
N ALA A 247 -1.07 6.45 0.63
CA ALA A 247 -0.74 5.91 -0.68
C ALA A 247 0.76 5.61 -0.82
N HIS A 248 1.63 6.35 -0.12
CA HIS A 248 3.06 6.04 -0.11
C HIS A 248 3.34 4.72 0.64
N VAL A 249 2.68 4.48 1.79
CA VAL A 249 2.74 3.20 2.51
C VAL A 249 2.17 2.08 1.64
N TYR A 250 1.02 2.33 1.01
CA TYR A 250 0.34 1.39 0.11
C TYR A 250 1.30 0.87 -0.95
N LYS A 251 2.03 1.75 -1.64
CA LYS A 251 2.99 1.38 -2.69
C LYS A 251 4.08 0.41 -2.21
N LEU A 252 4.50 0.49 -0.95
CA LEU A 252 5.52 -0.39 -0.38
C LEU A 252 4.97 -1.76 0.02
N ILE A 253 3.75 -1.79 0.57
CA ILE A 253 3.14 -3.01 1.13
C ILE A 253 2.46 -3.84 0.04
N ALA A 254 1.65 -3.16 -0.76
CA ALA A 254 0.80 -3.76 -1.76
C ALA A 254 1.69 -4.38 -2.87
N TRP A 255 1.55 -5.69 -3.12
CA TRP A 255 2.28 -6.41 -4.16
C TRP A 255 2.08 -5.77 -5.55
N ALA A 256 3.17 -5.52 -6.24
CA ALA A 256 3.14 -5.08 -7.63
C ALA A 256 4.34 -5.71 -8.37
N PRO A 257 4.29 -5.85 -9.71
CA PRO A 257 5.39 -6.48 -10.46
C PRO A 257 6.76 -5.80 -10.25
N ASP A 258 6.77 -4.48 -10.03
CA ASP A 258 7.96 -3.68 -9.74
C ASP A 258 8.42 -3.75 -8.27
N ASN A 259 7.55 -4.19 -7.36
CA ASN A 259 7.80 -4.41 -5.93
C ASN A 259 7.57 -5.89 -5.53
N ASP A 260 7.87 -6.84 -6.43
CA ASP A 260 7.70 -8.28 -6.18
C ASP A 260 8.84 -8.84 -5.31
N LEU A 261 8.73 -8.61 -4.00
CA LEU A 261 9.68 -9.14 -3.02
C LEU A 261 9.53 -10.64 -2.81
N ILE A 262 8.37 -11.21 -3.14
CA ILE A 262 8.14 -12.66 -3.12
C ILE A 262 9.03 -13.34 -4.16
N GLY A 263 8.96 -12.88 -5.42
CA GLY A 263 9.81 -13.39 -6.50
C GLY A 263 11.28 -13.13 -6.25
N ALA A 264 11.64 -11.95 -5.71
CA ALA A 264 13.02 -11.64 -5.34
C ALA A 264 13.56 -12.62 -4.29
N THR A 265 12.76 -12.92 -3.26
CA THR A 265 13.12 -13.87 -2.20
C THR A 265 13.27 -15.28 -2.75
N ARG A 266 12.35 -15.74 -3.61
CA ARG A 266 12.46 -17.04 -4.30
C ARG A 266 13.71 -17.14 -5.17
N ARG A 267 14.05 -16.08 -5.91
CA ARG A 267 15.27 -16.00 -6.74
C ARG A 267 16.53 -16.04 -5.88
N ARG A 268 16.57 -15.31 -4.75
CA ARG A 268 17.69 -15.35 -3.79
C ARG A 268 17.85 -16.75 -3.21
N ALA A 269 16.76 -17.38 -2.76
CA ALA A 269 16.78 -18.75 -2.23
C ALA A 269 17.24 -19.79 -3.28
N TRP A 270 16.80 -19.65 -4.53
CA TRP A 270 17.25 -20.51 -5.62
C TRP A 270 18.75 -20.34 -5.90
N ARG A 271 19.25 -19.10 -5.96
CA ARG A 271 20.68 -18.82 -6.14
C ARG A 271 21.50 -19.41 -4.99
N ALA A 272 21.07 -19.23 -3.74
CA ALA A 272 21.75 -19.81 -2.57
C ALA A 272 21.81 -21.35 -2.64
N ARG A 273 20.70 -22.02 -2.96
CA ARG A 273 20.69 -23.48 -3.14
C ARG A 273 21.59 -23.92 -4.29
N HIS A 274 21.64 -23.15 -5.37
CA HIS A 274 22.50 -23.46 -6.51
C HIS A 274 23.98 -23.29 -6.16
N THR A 275 24.35 -22.22 -5.44
CA THR A 275 25.73 -22.01 -4.98
C THR A 275 26.16 -23.11 -4.02
N THR A 276 25.33 -23.48 -3.04
CA THR A 276 25.63 -24.58 -2.11
C THR A 276 25.81 -25.91 -2.85
N ARG A 277 24.92 -26.26 -3.79
CA ARG A 277 25.07 -27.48 -4.61
C ARG A 277 26.34 -27.48 -5.46
N LEU A 278 26.74 -26.31 -5.98
CA LEU A 278 27.96 -26.17 -6.76
C LEU A 278 29.20 -26.34 -5.86
N GLU A 279 29.17 -25.79 -4.65
CA GLU A 279 30.20 -25.97 -3.63
C GLU A 279 30.30 -27.43 -3.19
N GLU A 280 29.19 -28.09 -2.88
CA GLU A 280 29.14 -29.52 -2.58
C GLU A 280 29.72 -30.37 -3.72
N ARG A 281 29.39 -30.04 -4.98
CA ARG A 281 29.97 -30.73 -6.15
C ARG A 281 31.48 -30.51 -6.25
N ARG A 282 31.95 -29.29 -6.01
CA ARG A 282 33.39 -28.97 -5.98
C ARG A 282 34.10 -29.70 -4.85
N GLU A 283 33.47 -29.77 -3.67
CA GLU A 283 34.01 -30.48 -2.52
C GLU A 283 34.07 -31.99 -2.76
N ARG A 284 33.00 -32.61 -3.26
CA ARG A 284 33.00 -34.01 -3.69
C ARG A 284 34.10 -34.30 -4.70
N GLY A 285 34.28 -33.41 -5.69
CA GLY A 285 35.37 -33.54 -6.67
C GLY A 285 36.77 -33.42 -6.04
N ARG A 286 36.95 -32.55 -5.04
CA ARG A 286 38.20 -32.45 -4.27
C ARG A 286 38.43 -33.71 -3.42
N GLU A 287 37.38 -34.23 -2.79
CA GLU A 287 37.44 -35.43 -1.97
C GLU A 287 37.75 -36.67 -2.81
N GLU A 288 37.14 -36.81 -3.98
CA GLU A 288 37.44 -37.88 -4.94
C GLU A 288 38.90 -37.81 -5.40
N ARG A 289 39.42 -36.62 -5.72
CA ARG A 289 40.85 -36.43 -6.04
C ARG A 289 41.75 -36.82 -4.87
N ARG A 290 41.36 -36.51 -3.62
CA ARG A 290 42.09 -36.95 -2.41
C ARG A 290 42.06 -38.48 -2.25
N LYS A 291 40.91 -39.12 -2.48
CA LYS A 291 40.76 -40.59 -2.44
C LYS A 291 41.61 -41.27 -3.52
N ARG A 292 41.59 -40.76 -4.75
CA ARG A 292 42.46 -41.24 -5.85
C ARG A 292 43.93 -41.13 -5.48
N ARG A 293 44.39 -39.98 -4.95
CA ARG A 293 45.78 -39.81 -4.50
C ARG A 293 46.17 -40.78 -3.37
N LYS A 294 45.25 -41.08 -2.44
CA LYS A 294 45.49 -42.09 -1.38
C LYS A 294 45.52 -43.51 -1.93
N GLY A 295 44.68 -43.83 -2.92
CA GLY A 295 44.61 -45.15 -3.55
C GLY A 295 45.83 -45.50 -4.42
N VAL A 296 46.45 -44.53 -5.09
CA VAL A 296 47.63 -44.75 -5.96
C VAL A 296 48.87 -45.23 -5.18
N ARG A 297 48.95 -45.02 -3.86
CA ARG A 297 50.09 -45.50 -3.04
C ARG A 297 50.01 -46.97 -2.62
N LYS A 298 48.88 -47.66 -2.83
CA LYS A 298 48.78 -49.13 -2.71
C LYS A 298 48.76 -49.76 -4.10
N GLY A 299 49.71 -49.40 -4.94
CA GLY A 299 50.10 -50.32 -6.01
C GLY A 299 50.57 -51.62 -5.35
N PRO A 300 50.16 -52.81 -5.82
CA PRO A 300 50.66 -54.06 -5.27
C PRO A 300 52.18 -53.97 -5.27
N VAL A 301 52.79 -54.21 -4.11
CA VAL A 301 54.23 -54.40 -3.98
C VAL A 301 54.60 -55.37 -5.10
N ARG A 302 55.29 -54.85 -6.12
CA ARG A 302 55.76 -55.65 -7.24
C ARG A 302 56.66 -56.71 -6.61
N ALA A 303 56.14 -57.93 -6.49
CA ALA A 303 56.99 -59.10 -6.47
C ALA A 303 57.91 -58.94 -7.69
N GLU A 304 59.20 -59.08 -7.42
CA GLU A 304 60.33 -58.76 -8.26
C GLU A 304 60.43 -59.77 -9.42
N GLY A 305 59.41 -59.80 -10.27
CA GLY A 305 59.36 -60.59 -11.47
C GLY A 305 60.19 -59.93 -12.55
N SER A 306 61.38 -60.50 -12.76
CA SER A 306 62.24 -60.48 -13.94
C SER A 306 61.85 -59.46 -15.02
N ARG A 307 62.73 -58.47 -15.20
CA ARG A 307 62.69 -57.44 -16.24
C ARG A 307 62.50 -57.98 -17.67
N ARG A 308 62.73 -59.28 -17.91
CA ARG A 308 62.57 -59.94 -19.22
C ARG A 308 61.12 -60.29 -19.59
N GLU A 309 60.22 -60.60 -18.64
CA GLU A 309 58.83 -60.99 -19.00
C GLU A 309 57.95 -59.79 -19.39
N ARG A 310 58.31 -58.57 -18.97
CA ARG A 310 57.52 -57.36 -19.27
C ARG A 310 57.76 -56.78 -20.66
N GLU A 311 58.85 -57.15 -21.33
CA GLU A 311 59.08 -56.77 -22.73
C GLU A 311 58.27 -57.63 -23.71
N ASP A 312 58.05 -58.91 -23.41
CA ASP A 312 57.28 -59.81 -24.29
C ASP A 312 55.76 -59.56 -24.23
N ALA A 313 55.22 -59.22 -23.06
CA ALA A 313 53.79 -58.88 -22.94
C ALA A 313 53.39 -57.60 -23.70
N ARG A 314 54.33 -56.66 -23.91
CA ARG A 314 54.09 -55.44 -24.71
C ARG A 314 54.11 -55.69 -26.22
N ARG A 315 54.80 -56.74 -26.68
CA ARG A 315 54.77 -57.12 -28.11
C ARG A 315 53.48 -57.82 -28.52
N ILE A 316 52.85 -58.59 -27.61
CA ILE A 316 51.61 -59.31 -27.92
C ILE A 316 50.39 -58.37 -28.01
N LEU A 317 50.31 -57.33 -27.17
CA LEU A 317 49.18 -56.38 -27.21
C LEU A 317 49.28 -55.34 -28.34
N SER A 318 50.47 -55.07 -28.88
CA SER A 318 50.63 -54.13 -30.01
C SER A 318 50.33 -54.76 -31.38
N ALA A 319 50.15 -56.09 -31.45
CA ALA A 319 49.79 -56.80 -32.69
C ALA A 319 48.27 -57.05 -32.82
N ALA A 320 47.51 -57.04 -31.71
CA ALA A 320 46.07 -57.33 -31.72
C ALA A 320 45.17 -56.11 -32.01
N ASP A 321 45.68 -54.88 -31.91
CA ASP A 321 44.90 -53.64 -32.13
C ASP A 321 44.90 -53.13 -33.59
N ARG A 322 45.38 -53.94 -34.55
CA ARG A 322 45.43 -53.58 -35.97
C ARG A 322 44.36 -54.21 -36.86
N GLU A 323 43.44 -54.99 -36.32
CA GLU A 323 42.43 -55.67 -37.13
C GLU A 323 41.05 -55.69 -36.43
N ALA A 324 40.40 -54.52 -36.35
CA ALA A 324 38.98 -54.43 -36.05
C ALA A 324 38.36 -53.37 -36.97
N VAL A 325 38.08 -53.81 -38.20
CA VAL A 325 37.18 -53.14 -39.14
C VAL A 325 35.82 -52.98 -38.46
N LEU A 326 35.38 -51.73 -38.32
CA LEU A 326 34.07 -51.36 -37.80
C LEU A 326 32.97 -51.81 -38.77
N PRO A 327 31.93 -52.56 -38.33
CA PRO A 327 30.71 -52.70 -39.11
C PRO A 327 29.83 -51.43 -39.01
N PRO A 328 28.98 -51.17 -40.01
CA PRO A 328 28.15 -49.98 -40.08
C PRO A 328 27.04 -50.02 -39.01
N ARG A 329 26.82 -48.90 -38.34
CA ARG A 329 25.77 -48.70 -37.34
C ARG A 329 24.39 -48.84 -37.99
N THR A 330 23.74 -49.97 -37.74
CA THR A 330 22.29 -50.13 -37.90
C THR A 330 21.59 -49.46 -36.72
N SER A 331 20.71 -48.50 -37.01
CA SER A 331 19.75 -47.90 -36.09
C SER A 331 18.81 -48.97 -35.54
N LYS A 332 19.02 -49.36 -34.28
CA LYS A 332 18.10 -50.20 -33.53
C LYS A 332 17.13 -49.28 -32.79
N GLU A 333 15.91 -49.20 -33.31
CA GLU A 333 14.73 -48.73 -32.59
C GLU A 333 14.59 -49.53 -31.30
N GLU A 334 14.55 -48.82 -30.16
CA GLU A 334 13.93 -49.32 -28.94
C GLU A 334 12.54 -48.67 -28.82
N PRO A 335 11.48 -49.45 -28.59
CA PRO A 335 10.15 -48.93 -28.34
C PRO A 335 10.09 -48.39 -26.91
N ARG A 336 9.86 -47.08 -26.77
CA ARG A 336 9.46 -46.47 -25.50
C ARG A 336 7.95 -46.51 -25.40
N ASP A 337 7.48 -47.51 -24.67
CA ASP A 337 6.11 -47.62 -24.21
C ASP A 337 5.82 -46.60 -23.08
N VAL A 338 4.77 -45.83 -23.33
CA VAL A 338 3.80 -45.24 -22.38
C VAL A 338 4.29 -44.11 -21.47
N GLU A 339 4.20 -42.88 -21.98
CA GLU A 339 3.78 -41.72 -21.17
C GLU A 339 2.26 -41.49 -21.32
N PRO A 340 1.56 -41.07 -20.26
CA PRO A 340 0.12 -40.84 -20.30
C PRO A 340 -0.24 -39.59 -21.10
N GLU A 341 -1.10 -39.78 -22.10
CA GLU A 341 -1.77 -38.73 -22.85
C GLU A 341 -2.63 -37.87 -21.92
N GLY A 342 -2.24 -36.61 -21.79
CA GLY A 342 -3.02 -35.56 -21.14
C GLY A 342 -2.55 -34.18 -21.56
N ARG A 343 -2.07 -34.03 -22.80
CA ARG A 343 -1.59 -32.77 -23.35
C ARG A 343 -2.64 -32.22 -24.31
N LEU A 344 -3.51 -31.39 -23.76
CA LEU A 344 -4.45 -30.58 -24.51
C LEU A 344 -3.69 -29.84 -25.63
N LYS A 345 -4.13 -30.07 -26.87
CA LYS A 345 -3.68 -29.36 -28.08
C LYS A 345 -3.80 -27.86 -27.83
N ALA A 346 -2.66 -27.18 -27.71
CA ALA A 346 -2.59 -25.74 -27.78
C ALA A 346 -2.85 -25.34 -29.24
N GLU A 347 -3.94 -24.61 -29.46
CA GLU A 347 -4.25 -24.03 -30.77
C GLU A 347 -3.13 -23.07 -31.21
N PRO A 348 -2.54 -23.26 -32.41
CA PRO A 348 -1.59 -22.31 -32.96
C PRO A 348 -2.39 -21.18 -33.63
N GLY A 349 -2.71 -20.12 -32.87
CA GLY A 349 -3.50 -19.02 -33.45
C GLY A 349 -3.56 -17.70 -32.69
N VAL A 350 -3.05 -17.61 -31.44
CA VAL A 350 -3.07 -16.33 -30.72
C VAL A 350 -1.74 -15.63 -30.89
N THR A 351 -1.65 -14.82 -31.93
CA THR A 351 -0.59 -13.81 -32.11
C THR A 351 -0.62 -12.91 -30.89
N ARG A 352 0.30 -13.14 -29.95
CA ARG A 352 0.48 -12.32 -28.76
C ARG A 352 0.96 -10.94 -29.22
N MET A 353 0.02 -10.03 -29.49
CA MET A 353 0.30 -8.63 -29.72
C MET A 353 0.99 -8.08 -28.47
N VAL A 354 2.32 -7.95 -28.56
CA VAL A 354 3.09 -7.18 -27.61
C VAL A 354 2.68 -5.73 -27.83
N PRO A 355 2.05 -5.05 -26.85
CA PRO A 355 1.70 -3.65 -27.03
C PRO A 355 2.99 -2.85 -27.29
N PRO A 356 2.99 -1.93 -28.27
CA PRO A 356 4.15 -1.11 -28.55
C PRO A 356 4.56 -0.37 -27.27
N ARG A 357 5.82 -0.53 -26.87
CA ARG A 357 6.43 0.23 -25.77
C ARG A 357 6.25 1.71 -26.08
N ARG A 358 5.36 2.37 -25.34
CA ARG A 358 5.19 3.82 -25.44
C ARG A 358 6.54 4.47 -25.11
N PRO A 359 7.04 5.41 -25.93
CA PRO A 359 8.26 6.14 -25.63
C PRO A 359 8.08 6.83 -24.28
N ILE A 360 8.97 6.50 -23.32
CA ILE A 360 9.06 7.16 -22.03
C ILE A 360 9.61 8.56 -22.33
N LEU A 361 8.72 9.53 -22.45
CA LEU A 361 9.08 10.94 -22.42
C LEU A 361 9.66 11.22 -21.02
N PRO A 362 10.85 11.85 -20.91
CA PRO A 362 11.36 12.31 -19.63
C PRO A 362 10.42 13.39 -19.08
N THR A 363 9.50 12.99 -18.20
CA THR A 363 8.58 13.89 -17.50
C THR A 363 9.31 14.57 -16.36
N SER A 364 10.10 15.59 -16.67
CA SER A 364 10.33 16.71 -15.75
C SER A 364 9.19 17.72 -15.92
N LEU A 365 7.95 17.28 -15.72
CA LEU A 365 6.79 18.16 -15.70
C LEU A 365 6.67 18.73 -14.28
N ARG A 366 7.38 19.84 -14.05
CA ARG A 366 6.99 20.80 -13.02
C ARG A 366 5.52 21.13 -13.25
N ALA A 367 4.69 20.89 -12.23
CA ALA A 367 3.27 21.23 -12.22
C ALA A 367 3.04 22.68 -12.68
N ARG A 368 2.59 22.86 -13.93
CA ARG A 368 2.12 24.13 -14.47
C ARG A 368 0.67 24.30 -14.01
N GLY A 369 0.47 25.06 -12.95
CA GLY A 369 -0.85 25.37 -12.42
C GLY A 369 -0.85 26.04 -11.05
N ALA A 370 0.31 26.27 -10.43
CA ALA A 370 0.37 27.02 -9.18
C ALA A 370 -0.04 28.49 -9.40
N PRO A 371 -0.88 29.07 -8.53
CA PRO A 371 -1.20 30.49 -8.56
C PRO A 371 0.10 31.29 -8.50
N ALA A 372 0.38 32.04 -9.56
CA ALA A 372 1.52 32.92 -9.65
C ALA A 372 1.33 34.07 -8.66
N GLY A 373 2.17 34.15 -7.62
CA GLY A 373 2.31 35.39 -6.85
C GLY A 373 2.50 35.30 -5.34
N SER A 374 2.61 34.12 -4.73
CA SER A 374 3.13 34.08 -3.35
C SER A 374 4.64 34.24 -3.40
N ASP A 375 5.14 35.35 -2.86
CA ASP A 375 6.56 35.65 -2.70
C ASP A 375 7.14 34.70 -1.63
N ILE A 376 7.63 33.55 -2.10
CA ILE A 376 8.20 32.48 -1.28
C ILE A 376 9.72 32.67 -1.28
N ASP A 377 10.27 33.05 -0.13
CA ASP A 377 11.72 33.12 0.04
C ASP A 377 12.25 31.85 0.73
N PRO A 378 12.93 30.95 0.00
CA PRO A 378 13.50 29.74 0.58
C PRO A 378 14.76 30.01 1.43
N SER A 379 15.28 31.25 1.44
CA SER A 379 16.48 31.61 2.19
C SER A 379 16.21 32.08 3.63
N LEU A 380 14.95 32.39 3.96
CA LEU A 380 14.59 32.83 5.31
C LEU A 380 14.64 31.67 6.31
N PRO A 381 15.22 31.88 7.50
CA PRO A 381 15.24 30.87 8.55
C PRO A 381 13.81 30.53 9.00
N VAL A 382 13.56 29.25 9.22
CA VAL A 382 12.27 28.73 9.67
C VAL A 382 12.22 28.78 11.21
N ASP A 383 11.50 29.76 11.75
CA ASP A 383 11.33 29.94 13.19
C ASP A 383 10.04 29.27 13.72
N LYS A 384 10.01 28.98 15.03
CA LYS A 384 8.79 28.51 15.70
C LYS A 384 7.67 29.56 15.59
N GLY A 385 6.49 29.13 15.17
CA GLY A 385 5.34 29.99 14.90
C GLY A 385 5.31 30.57 13.49
N ALA A 386 6.34 30.36 12.66
CA ALA A 386 6.35 30.81 11.27
C ALA A 386 5.26 30.09 10.47
N LYS A 387 4.59 30.84 9.59
CA LYS A 387 3.74 30.27 8.56
C LYS A 387 4.62 29.74 7.44
N VAL A 388 4.51 28.47 7.13
CA VAL A 388 5.33 27.80 6.13
C VAL A 388 4.45 27.17 5.06
N ARG A 389 4.95 27.13 3.83
CA ARG A 389 4.42 26.30 2.76
C ARG A 389 5.30 25.08 2.61
N VAL A 390 4.68 23.91 2.55
CA VAL A 390 5.37 22.65 2.26
C VAL A 390 5.70 22.60 0.77
N LEU A 391 6.96 22.37 0.43
CA LEU A 391 7.46 22.35 -0.94
C LEU A 391 7.37 20.97 -1.60
N ALA A 392 7.54 19.91 -0.81
CA ALA A 392 7.63 18.54 -1.29
C ALA A 392 6.92 17.54 -0.36
N GLY A 393 6.66 16.34 -0.86
CA GLY A 393 6.02 15.25 -0.10
C GLY A 393 4.48 15.25 -0.19
N PRO A 394 3.81 14.47 0.67
CA PRO A 394 2.36 14.25 0.58
C PRO A 394 1.52 15.50 0.84
N PHE A 395 2.10 16.49 1.54
CA PHE A 395 1.47 17.76 1.88
C PHE A 395 1.96 18.91 1.00
N ALA A 396 2.60 18.63 -0.15
CA ALA A 396 3.14 19.66 -1.02
C ALA A 396 2.09 20.74 -1.36
N ASN A 397 2.52 22.00 -1.35
CA ASN A 397 1.75 23.23 -1.50
C ASN A 397 0.78 23.57 -0.36
N ARG A 398 0.73 22.79 0.72
CA ARG A 398 -0.08 23.14 1.90
C ARG A 398 0.60 24.21 2.74
N LEU A 399 -0.22 25.09 3.30
CA LEU A 399 0.18 26.07 4.29
C LEU A 399 0.02 25.47 5.69
N GLY A 400 1.01 25.68 6.54
CA GLY A 400 1.02 25.24 7.92
C GLY A 400 1.69 26.25 8.85
N VAL A 401 1.67 25.95 10.14
CA VAL A 401 2.37 26.71 11.17
C VAL A 401 3.37 25.80 11.85
N VAL A 402 4.62 26.26 11.97
CA VAL A 402 5.67 25.52 12.69
C VAL A 402 5.36 25.55 14.19
N GLU A 403 5.10 24.41 14.79
CA GLU A 403 4.84 24.29 16.24
C GLU A 403 6.14 24.16 17.03
N GLU A 404 7.09 23.38 16.51
CA GLU A 404 8.34 23.06 17.17
C GLU A 404 9.42 22.72 16.15
N LEU A 405 10.65 23.13 16.42
CA LEU A 405 11.82 22.69 15.66
C LEU A 405 12.40 21.47 16.34
N VAL A 406 12.39 20.34 15.63
CA VAL A 406 12.92 19.06 16.11
C VAL A 406 14.41 18.99 15.78
N VAL A 407 15.19 18.31 16.63
CA VAL A 407 16.61 18.05 16.37
C VAL A 407 16.76 17.28 15.04
N LYS A 408 17.77 17.65 14.22
CA LYS A 408 18.08 17.09 12.86
C LYS A 408 17.40 17.77 11.66
N ASN A 409 17.32 19.10 11.61
CA ASN A 409 16.76 19.84 10.46
C ASN A 409 15.32 19.40 10.11
N ARG A 410 14.51 19.12 11.13
CA ARG A 410 13.10 18.78 10.99
C ARG A 410 12.26 19.75 11.79
N ALA A 411 11.08 20.05 11.31
CA ALA A 411 10.11 20.89 11.97
C ALA A 411 8.79 20.14 12.10
N ARG A 412 8.18 20.24 13.27
CA ARG A 412 6.81 19.79 13.50
C ARG A 412 5.88 20.89 13.04
N VAL A 413 5.14 20.62 11.96
CA VAL A 413 4.27 21.58 11.29
C VAL A 413 2.83 21.15 11.45
N ARG A 414 1.99 22.06 11.94
CA ARG A 414 0.53 21.86 11.98
C ARG A 414 -0.10 22.32 10.66
N LEU A 415 -0.75 21.38 10.00
CA LEU A 415 -1.44 21.49 8.71
C LEU A 415 -2.94 21.28 8.95
N GLY A 416 -3.62 22.33 9.44
CA GLY A 416 -5.02 22.21 9.85
C GLY A 416 -5.18 21.33 11.10
N LEU A 417 -5.79 20.15 10.92
CA LEU A 417 -5.99 19.14 11.97
C LEU A 417 -4.85 18.12 12.08
N LEU A 418 -3.93 18.11 11.13
CA LEU A 418 -2.82 17.17 11.08
C LEU A 418 -1.55 17.82 11.61
N VAL A 419 -0.74 17.06 12.35
CA VAL A 419 0.59 17.48 12.78
C VAL A 419 1.61 16.53 12.18
N ALA A 420 2.46 17.04 11.29
CA ALA A 420 3.45 16.25 10.57
C ALA A 420 4.87 16.73 10.86
N THR A 421 5.82 15.80 10.83
CA THR A 421 7.25 16.12 10.91
C THR A 421 7.82 16.24 9.50
N ILE A 422 8.29 17.43 9.13
CA ILE A 422 8.75 17.76 7.78
C ILE A 422 10.20 18.26 7.85
N ASP A 423 11.05 17.88 6.89
CA ASP A 423 12.41 18.40 6.80
C ASP A 423 12.38 19.92 6.51
N THR A 424 13.21 20.71 7.18
CA THR A 424 13.22 22.18 7.03
C THR A 424 13.56 22.64 5.62
N LYS A 425 14.30 21.84 4.85
CA LYS A 425 14.60 22.08 3.42
C LYS A 425 13.36 22.00 2.51
N ASP A 426 12.35 21.27 2.96
CA ASP A 426 11.09 21.06 2.24
C ASP A 426 10.00 22.03 2.74
N LEU A 427 10.40 23.05 3.50
CA LEU A 427 9.55 24.14 3.96
C LEU A 427 10.07 25.45 3.38
N ALA A 428 9.15 26.34 3.02
CA ALA A 428 9.48 27.72 2.73
C ALA A 428 8.59 28.66 3.51
N VAL A 429 9.16 29.74 4.05
CA VAL A 429 8.41 30.71 4.85
C VAL A 429 7.44 31.44 3.92
N SER A 430 6.16 31.41 4.29
CA SER A 430 5.10 32.10 3.56
C SER A 430 4.89 33.48 4.17
N SER A 431 5.16 34.53 3.39
CA SER A 431 4.89 35.93 3.76
C SER A 431 3.39 36.26 3.80
N ASP A 432 2.55 35.32 3.36
CA ASP A 432 1.10 35.43 3.05
C ASP A 432 0.18 35.57 4.29
N GLY A 433 0.69 36.20 5.35
CA GLY A 433 -0.02 36.38 6.60
C GLY A 433 0.43 37.58 7.42
N ALA A 434 1.48 38.29 7.00
CA ALA A 434 1.65 39.65 7.46
C ALA A 434 0.50 40.43 6.85
N ARG A 435 -0.55 40.70 7.65
CA ARG A 435 -1.49 41.80 7.33
C ARG A 435 -0.60 42.93 6.86
N PRO A 436 -0.77 43.48 5.64
CA PRO A 436 0.04 44.60 5.21
C PRO A 436 -0.03 45.59 6.35
N MET A 437 1.11 45.80 7.04
CA MET A 437 1.19 46.83 8.05
C MET A 437 0.97 48.08 7.23
N LEU A 438 -0.29 48.54 7.21
CA LEU A 438 -0.65 49.85 6.72
C LEU A 438 0.23 50.76 7.54
N ALA A 439 1.36 51.16 6.93
CA ALA A 439 2.27 52.12 7.50
C ALA A 439 1.35 53.26 7.91
N SER A 440 1.23 53.46 9.22
CA SER A 440 0.27 54.40 9.79
C SER A 440 0.62 55.75 9.18
N SER A 441 -0.16 56.14 8.18
CA SER A 441 -0.09 57.43 7.51
C SER A 441 -0.66 58.47 8.45
N HIS A 442 -0.01 58.62 9.61
CA HIS A 442 -0.13 59.76 10.48
C HIS A 442 0.80 60.84 9.92
N ARG A 443 0.47 61.34 8.72
CA ARG A 443 0.96 62.66 8.31
C ARG A 443 0.27 63.66 9.23
N ARG A 444 1.01 64.14 10.25
CA ARG A 444 0.65 65.37 10.98
C ARG A 444 0.43 66.48 9.94
N PRO A 445 -0.73 67.17 9.93
CA PRO A 445 -0.88 68.37 9.13
C PRO A 445 0.15 69.39 9.61
N ARG A 446 1.03 69.82 8.70
CA ARG A 446 1.92 70.97 8.94
C ARG A 446 1.02 72.19 9.10
N GLY A 447 1.15 72.89 10.22
CA GLY A 447 0.42 74.11 10.52
C GLY A 447 0.62 75.15 9.43
N ALA A 448 -0.49 75.65 8.90
CA ALA A 448 -0.51 76.88 8.11
C ALA A 448 -0.36 78.06 9.08
N ARG A 449 0.82 78.67 9.05
CA ARG A 449 1.03 80.06 9.48
C ARG A 449 0.49 81.01 8.41
N GLY A 450 -0.18 82.07 8.85
CA GLY A 450 -0.53 83.26 8.05
C GLY A 450 -2.03 83.55 8.12
N ARG A 451 -2.49 84.72 8.54
CA ARG A 451 -1.84 86.01 8.80
C ARG A 451 -2.75 86.83 9.71
#